data_AF-A0A1F8NEF1-F1
#
_entry.id   AF-A0A1F8NEF1-F1
#
_cell.length_a   1.000
_cell.length_b   1.000
_cell.length_c   1.000
_cell.angle_alpha   90.00
_cell.angle_beta   90.00
_cell.angle_gamma   90.00
#
_symmetry.space_group_name_H-M   'P 1'
#
loop_
_entity.id
_entity.type
_entity.pdbx_description
1 polymer ?
#
loop_
_entity_poly.entity_id
_entity_poly.type
_entity_poly.pdbx_seq_one_letter_code
_entity_poly.pdbx_strand_id
1 'polypeptide(L)' 'MLLKLVETTSSKINLGEVEDNLTTTDFAYVMMRFVPGRKYFLGVTVDRRAGNLGNMRLISKMYANRISQLLPG' A
#
# COMPACT_ATOMS: atom_id res chain seq x y z
N MET A 1 -10.39 -3.24 5.33
CA MET A 1 -10.98 -1.88 5.36
C MET A 1 -10.26 -0.96 6.35
N LEU A 2 -8.95 -0.74 6.19
CA LEU A 2 -8.22 0.30 6.94
C LEU A 2 -7.77 1.42 5.99
N LEU A 3 -7.20 1.07 4.84
CA LEU A 3 -6.72 2.05 3.86
C LEU A 3 -7.83 2.96 3.32
N LYS A 4 -9.05 2.45 3.11
CA LYS A 4 -10.23 3.26 2.75
C LYS A 4 -10.64 4.24 3.85
N LEU A 5 -10.52 3.85 5.11
CA LEU A 5 -10.83 4.74 6.23
C LEU A 5 -9.81 5.87 6.31
N VAL A 6 -8.52 5.54 6.14
CA VAL A 6 -7.44 6.52 6.07
C VAL A 6 -7.67 7.49 4.91
N GLU A 7 -7.96 6.98 3.71
CA GLU A 7 -8.32 7.78 2.53
C GLU A 7 -9.49 8.73 2.80
N THR A 8 -10.57 8.24 3.41
CA THR A 8 -11.75 9.05 3.76
C THR A 8 -11.43 10.14 4.78
N THR A 9 -10.54 9.85 5.74
CA THR A 9 -10.11 10.85 6.72
C THR A 9 -9.20 11.88 6.04
N SER A 10 -8.21 11.43 5.27
CA SER A 10 -7.27 12.30 4.54
C SER A 10 -7.97 13.28 3.60
N SER A 11 -9.04 12.87 2.93
CA SER A 11 -9.82 13.76 2.07
C SER A 11 -10.56 14.84 2.86
N LYS A 12 -11.07 14.53 4.07
CA LYS A 12 -11.73 15.51 4.95
C LYS A 12 -10.79 16.60 5.46
N ILE A 13 -9.51 16.27 5.64
CA ILE A 13 -8.49 17.20 6.14
C ILE A 13 -7.53 17.68 5.04
N ASN A 14 -7.89 17.48 3.77
CA ASN A 14 -7.17 17.96 2.60
C ASN A 14 -5.67 17.59 2.54
N LEU A 15 -5.33 16.37 2.96
CA LEU A 15 -3.95 15.86 2.93
C LEU A 15 -3.48 15.36 1.55
N GLY A 16 -4.34 15.44 0.54
CA GLY A 16 -4.10 14.86 -0.78
C GLY A 16 -4.35 13.35 -0.83
N GLU A 17 -3.82 12.70 -1.86
CA GLU A 17 -4.07 11.28 -2.10
C GLU A 17 -3.20 10.38 -1.23
N VAL A 18 -3.84 9.47 -0.51
CA VAL A 18 -3.15 8.37 0.16
C VAL A 18 -2.70 7.38 -0.91
N GLU A 19 -1.38 7.22 -1.07
CA GLU A 19 -0.80 6.22 -1.96
C GLU A 19 -0.69 4.84 -1.31
N ASP A 20 -0.23 4.81 -0.05
CA ASP A 20 0.04 3.60 0.70
C ASP A 20 0.01 3.85 2.22
N ASN A 21 0.00 2.75 2.97
CA ASN A 21 0.14 2.73 4.42
C ASN A 21 1.18 1.66 4.79
N LEU A 22 2.10 2.02 5.69
CA LEU A 22 3.05 1.10 6.29
C LEU A 22 2.72 0.92 7.77
N THR A 23 2.34 -0.30 8.13
CA THR A 23 2.12 -0.71 9.51
C THR A 23 3.32 -1.52 9.98
N THR A 24 3.90 -1.11 11.11
CA THR A 24 5.03 -1.80 11.75
C THR A 24 4.53 -2.52 13.00
N THR A 25 4.85 -3.79 13.12
CA THR A 25 4.61 -4.60 14.33
C THR A 25 5.93 -5.07 14.92
N ASP A 26 5.88 -5.84 16.00
CA ASP A 26 7.09 -6.41 16.61
C ASP A 26 7.81 -7.42 15.70
N PHE A 27 7.07 -8.03 14.77
CA PHE A 27 7.57 -9.13 13.94
C PHE A 27 7.50 -8.85 12.44
N ALA A 28 6.72 -7.86 11.99
CA ALA A 28 6.50 -7.65 10.57
C ALA A 28 6.37 -6.19 10.18
N TYR A 29 6.71 -5.92 8.94
CA TYR A 29 6.25 -4.75 8.20
C TYR A 29 5.11 -5.17 7.27
N VAL A 30 3.98 -4.48 7.35
CA VAL A 30 2.81 -4.68 6.48
C VAL A 30 2.57 -3.40 5.68
N MET A 31 2.74 -3.46 4.37
CA MET A 31 2.47 -2.35 3.46
C MET A 31 1.22 -2.64 2.65
N MET A 32 0.28 -1.71 2.67
CA MET A 32 -0.87 -1.72 1.77
C MET A 32 -0.76 -0.53 0.82
N ARG A 33 -0.79 -0.77 -0.48
CA ARG A 33 -0.74 0.25 -1.53
C ARG A 33 -2.00 0.18 -2.39
N PHE A 34 -2.53 1.33 -2.80
CA PHE A 34 -3.57 1.37 -3.83
C PHE A 34 -3.00 0.90 -5.16
N VAL A 35 -3.67 -0.05 -5.80
CA VAL A 35 -3.42 -0.36 -7.22
C VAL A 35 -4.00 0.79 -8.06
N PRO A 36 -3.36 1.20 -9.18
CA PRO A 36 -3.94 2.19 -10.09
C PRO A 36 -5.42 1.92 -10.40
N GLY A 37 -6.23 2.98 -10.45
CA GLY A 37 -7.70 2.89 -10.50
C GLY A 37 -8.38 2.74 -9.13
N ARG A 38 -7.61 2.56 -8.04
CA ARG A 38 -8.02 2.62 -6.63
C ARG A 38 -9.17 1.67 -6.22
N LYS A 39 -9.54 0.71 -7.08
CA LYS A 39 -10.52 -0.36 -6.79
C LYS A 39 -9.94 -1.51 -5.97
N TYR A 40 -8.64 -1.73 -6.09
CA TYR A 40 -7.91 -2.85 -5.49
C TYR A 40 -6.72 -2.37 -4.65
N PHE A 41 -6.24 -3.25 -3.77
CA PHE A 41 -5.09 -3.01 -2.91
C PHE A 41 -4.05 -4.10 -3.11
N LEU A 42 -2.77 -3.71 -3.14
CA LEU A 42 -1.66 -4.63 -3.02
C LEU A 42 -1.18 -4.63 -1.57
N GLY A 43 -1.27 -5.79 -0.91
CA GLY A 43 -0.69 -6.03 0.41
C GLY A 43 0.65 -6.75 0.30
N VAL A 44 1.67 -6.24 0.96
CA VAL A 44 2.98 -6.89 1.09
C VAL A 44 3.30 -7.00 2.58
N THR A 45 3.67 -8.19 3.03
CA THR A 45 4.11 -8.44 4.40
C THR A 45 5.51 -9.03 4.36
N VAL A 46 6.41 -8.46 5.16
CA VAL A 46 7.79 -8.97 5.31
C VAL A 46 8.15 -9.07 6.78
N ASP A 47 9.01 -10.03 7.13
CA ASP A 47 9.60 -10.13 8.46
C ASP A 47 10.37 -8.84 8.81
N ARG A 48 10.23 -8.34 10.03
CA ARG A 48 10.83 -7.06 10.45
C ARG A 48 12.35 -7.13 10.60
N ARG A 49 12.90 -8.30 10.92
CA ARG A 49 14.35 -8.48 11.16
C ARG A 49 15.10 -8.67 9.85
N ALA A 50 14.49 -9.34 8.88
CA ALA A 50 15.10 -9.64 7.59
C ALA A 50 14.67 -8.68 6.46
N GLY A 51 13.51 -8.03 6.59
CA GLY A 51 12.93 -7.19 5.56
C GLY A 51 13.58 -5.81 5.43
N ASN A 52 13.67 -5.31 4.20
CA ASN A 52 14.13 -3.96 3.90
C ASN A 52 12.98 -3.09 3.39
N LEU A 53 12.68 -1.99 4.09
CA LEU A 53 11.57 -1.08 3.77
C LEU A 53 11.71 -0.41 2.39
N GLY A 54 12.94 -0.08 1.98
CA GLY A 54 13.20 0.49 0.66
C GLY A 54 12.84 -0.48 -0.45
N ASN A 55 13.31 -1.73 -0.36
CA ASN A 55 12.97 -2.79 -1.30
C ASN A 55 11.47 -3.08 -1.31
N MET A 56 10.84 -3.13 -0.14
CA MET A 56 9.40 -3.31 -0.02
C MET A 56 8.62 -2.22 -0.77
N ARG A 57 9.05 -0.96 -0.66
CA ARG A 57 8.40 0.18 -1.32
C ARG A 57 8.62 0.18 -2.84
N LEU A 58 9.82 -0.21 -3.30
CA LEU A 58 10.14 -0.37 -4.72
C LEU A 58 9.31 -1.50 -5.35
N ILE A 59 9.30 -2.67 -4.73
CA ILE A 59 8.58 -3.85 -5.19
C ILE A 59 7.07 -3.59 -5.20
N SER A 60 6.51 -3.03 -4.13
CA SER A 60 5.07 -2.75 -4.07
C SER A 60 4.62 -1.80 -5.18
N LYS A 61 5.39 -0.75 -5.48
CA LYS A 61 5.09 0.18 -6.57
C LYS A 61 5.17 -0.51 -7.94
N MET A 62 6.24 -1.26 -8.19
CA MET A 62 6.44 -1.96 -9.47
C MET A 62 5.33 -2.97 -9.74
N TYR A 63 5.00 -3.81 -8.76
CA TYR A 63 3.97 -4.84 -8.92
C TYR A 63 2.57 -4.26 -8.94
N ALA A 64 2.26 -3.19 -8.20
CA ALA A 64 0.96 -2.52 -8.31
C ALA A 64 0.68 -2.06 -9.76
N ASN A 65 1.67 -1.46 -10.43
CA ASN A 65 1.54 -1.01 -11.81
C ASN A 65 1.42 -2.18 -12.81
N ARG A 66 2.15 -3.28 -12.59
CA ARG A 66 2.04 -4.47 -13.45
C ARG A 66 0.69 -5.16 -13.26
N ILE A 67 0.23 -5.28 -12.03
CA ILE A 67 -1.06 -5.88 -11.69
C ILE A 67 -2.21 -5.05 -12.26
N SER A 68 -2.14 -3.72 -12.22
CA SER A 68 -3.21 -2.88 -12.79
C SER A 68 -3.42 -3.09 -14.28
N GLN A 69 -2.40 -3.51 -15.03
CA GLN A 69 -2.54 -3.82 -16.46
C GLN A 69 -3.31 -5.13 -16.72
N LEU A 70 -3.46 -5.98 -15.69
CA LEU A 70 -4.11 -7.28 -15.77
C LEU A 70 -5.49 -7.30 -15.11
N LEU A 71 -5.79 -6.31 -14.27
CA LEU A 71 -7.07 -6.23 -13.57
C LEU A 71 -8.14 -5.55 -14.45
N PRO A 72 -9.40 -5.97 -14.33
CA PRO A 72 -10.50 -5.27 -14.98
C PRO A 72 -10.63 -3.84 -14.44
N GLY A 73 -10.96 -2.93 -15.36
CA GLY A 73 -11.08 -1.49 -15.12
C GLY A 73 -12.13 -1.09 -14.11
#